data_AF-A0A1W1VVI7-F1
#
_entry.id   AF-A0A1W1VVI7-F1
#
_cell.length_a   1.000
_cell.length_b   1.000
_cell.length_c   1.000
_cell.angle_alpha   90.00
_cell.angle_beta   90.00
_cell.angle_gamma   90.00
#
_symmetry.space_group_name_H-M   'P 1'
#
loop_
_entity.id
_entity.type
_entity.pdbx_description
1 polymer ?
#
loop_
_entity_poly.entity_id
_entity_poly.type
_entity_poly.pdbx_seq_one_letter_code
_entity_poly.pdbx_strand_id
1 'polypeptide(L)'
;MAKTNARNPTSINRFQALLATAALTADVQAIIAQPDTNDVDAQLTHLLRQAHDRWGFGLHHLQHTARWTGQTIELLADGRAVADLNADPARIASVYAGMGAPDEHGLSSWPVLGEGQRTTVKSAAQLRVLIEDARDFETLWTPEKNGLTYRMWRTQTTEGEQLAAEYARPTSAAELLADAAWDVITRIKDRSLQRDLMKRSEQGGILQAFLSARHKDAATNLSTLAEAHFTVQGNVGRLTGPAARDFDAFRSLQRSTAEELLALHEGAVKKVAATLHGELK
;
A
#
# COMPACT_ATOMS: atom_id res chain seq x y z
N MET A 1 24.08 14.56 34.40
CA MET A 1 23.67 15.32 33.20
C MET A 1 23.20 14.32 32.15
N ALA A 2 21.88 14.20 31.97
CA ALA A 2 21.32 13.34 30.92
C ALA A 2 21.63 13.96 29.56
N LYS A 3 22.33 13.23 28.69
CA LYS A 3 22.46 13.60 27.28
C LYS A 3 21.06 13.55 26.68
N THR A 4 20.54 14.69 26.26
CA THR A 4 19.33 14.79 25.45
C THR A 4 19.59 14.00 24.17
N ASN A 5 19.01 12.80 24.06
CA ASN A 5 19.05 12.01 22.83
C ASN A 5 18.37 12.82 21.73
N ALA A 6 19.18 13.36 20.82
CA ALA A 6 18.66 14.02 19.63
C ALA A 6 17.89 12.99 18.82
N ARG A 7 16.57 13.19 18.68
CA ARG A 7 15.71 12.40 17.80
C ARG A 7 16.30 12.44 16.39
N ASN A 8 16.45 11.29 15.74
CA ASN A 8 17.01 11.22 14.40
C ASN A 8 15.96 11.70 13.37
N PRO A 9 16.11 12.88 12.75
CA PRO A 9 15.12 13.40 11.80
C PRO A 9 15.00 12.53 10.54
N THR A 10 16.01 11.72 10.24
CA THR A 10 16.05 10.88 9.04
C THR A 10 15.02 9.75 9.08
N SER A 11 14.83 9.06 10.21
CA SER A 11 13.86 7.96 10.30
C SER A 11 12.41 8.44 10.23
N ILE A 12 12.14 9.64 10.73
CA ILE A 12 10.82 10.28 10.75
C ILE A 12 10.39 10.62 9.32
N ASN A 13 11.27 11.30 8.58
CA ASN A 13 11.05 11.60 7.17
C ASN A 13 10.92 10.32 6.34
N ARG A 14 11.66 9.26 6.67
CA ARG A 14 11.55 7.97 5.99
C ARG A 14 10.21 7.27 6.25
N PHE A 15 9.67 7.32 7.47
CA PHE A 15 8.34 6.77 7.73
C PHE A 15 7.27 7.56 6.99
N GLN A 16 7.36 8.89 7.01
CA GLN A 16 6.45 9.75 6.25
C GLN A 16 6.52 9.45 4.75
N ALA A 17 7.72 9.33 4.19
CA ALA A 17 7.91 8.97 2.78
C ALA A 17 7.30 7.59 2.47
N LEU A 18 7.54 6.61 3.35
CA LEU A 18 6.97 5.27 3.23
C LEU A 18 5.43 5.31 3.24
N LEU A 19 4.82 5.95 4.24
CA LEU A 19 3.36 6.12 4.34
C LEU A 19 2.78 6.87 3.12
N ALA A 20 3.52 7.82 2.58
CA ALA A 20 3.07 8.59 1.42
C ALA A 20 3.03 7.74 0.13
N THR A 21 3.69 6.59 0.05
CA THR A 21 3.52 5.62 -1.05
C THR A 21 2.15 4.92 -0.99
N ALA A 22 1.55 4.84 0.19
CA ALA A 22 0.18 4.39 0.41
C ALA A 22 -0.82 5.56 0.41
N ALA A 23 -0.42 6.75 -0.04
CA ALA A 23 -1.23 7.98 -0.02
C ALA A 23 -1.81 8.32 1.38
N LEU A 24 -1.03 8.04 2.43
CA LEU A 24 -1.33 8.46 3.80
C LEU A 24 -0.53 9.71 4.14
N THR A 25 -1.23 10.73 4.66
CA THR A 25 -0.63 11.97 5.13
C THR A 25 -0.69 11.97 6.66
N ALA A 26 0.47 11.93 7.31
CA ALA A 26 0.58 11.97 8.76
C ALA A 26 1.75 12.84 9.19
N ASP A 27 1.56 13.57 10.28
CA ASP A 27 2.64 14.29 10.96
C ASP A 27 3.32 13.37 11.97
N VAL A 28 4.20 12.50 11.47
CA VAL A 28 4.94 11.53 12.30
C VAL A 28 5.80 12.25 13.34
N GLN A 29 6.31 13.44 13.02
CA GLN A 29 7.08 14.26 13.96
C GLN A 29 6.22 14.66 15.15
N ALA A 30 4.98 15.10 14.92
CA ALA A 30 4.03 15.43 15.99
C ALA A 30 3.64 14.19 16.81
N ILE A 31 3.43 13.04 16.17
CA ILE A 31 3.12 11.78 16.85
C ILE A 31 4.23 11.42 17.84
N ILE A 32 5.48 11.28 17.37
CA ILE A 32 6.59 10.89 18.26
C ILE A 32 6.98 11.97 19.29
N ALA A 33 6.46 13.19 19.14
CA ALA A 33 6.71 14.28 20.07
C ALA A 33 5.85 14.18 21.33
N GLN A 34 4.81 13.34 21.32
CA GLN A 34 3.93 13.10 22.46
C GLN A 34 4.70 12.47 23.64
N PRO A 35 4.32 12.78 24.90
CA PRO A 35 5.04 12.34 26.09
C PRO A 35 4.80 10.87 26.48
N ASP A 36 3.71 10.25 26.01
CA ASP A 36 3.36 8.84 26.29
C ASP A 36 3.77 7.93 25.13
N THR A 37 4.65 6.97 25.38
CA THR A 37 5.14 6.05 24.35
C THR A 37 4.09 5.04 23.88
N ASN A 38 3.13 4.65 24.73
CA ASN A 38 2.13 3.67 24.34
C ASN A 38 1.14 4.23 23.31
N ASP A 39 0.84 5.53 23.41
CA ASP A 39 -0.01 6.24 22.45
C ASP A 39 0.71 6.42 21.10
N VAL A 40 2.01 6.71 21.15
CA VAL A 40 2.88 6.78 19.95
C VAL A 40 2.86 5.47 19.17
N ASP A 41 3.17 4.34 19.82
CA ASP A 41 3.23 3.04 19.14
C ASP A 41 1.87 2.62 18.56
N ALA A 42 0.77 2.93 19.26
CA ALA A 42 -0.57 2.67 18.79
C ALA A 42 -0.89 3.49 17.51
N GLN A 43 -0.56 4.78 17.49
CA GLN A 43 -0.77 5.65 16.33
C GLN A 43 0.10 5.24 15.14
N LEU A 44 1.38 4.92 15.36
CA LEU A 44 2.27 4.42 14.31
C LEU A 44 1.79 3.07 13.75
N THR A 45 1.34 2.18 14.63
CA THR A 45 0.76 0.89 14.25
C THR A 45 -0.51 1.06 13.42
N HIS A 46 -1.37 2.00 13.77
CA HIS A 46 -2.58 2.30 12.99
C HIS A 46 -2.22 2.73 11.56
N LEU A 47 -1.28 3.66 11.42
CA LEU A 47 -0.80 4.13 10.12
C LEU A 47 -0.14 3.00 9.30
N LEU A 48 0.67 2.16 9.93
CA LEU A 48 1.30 1.02 9.26
C LEU A 48 0.27 0.02 8.73
N ARG A 49 -0.79 -0.27 9.50
CA ARG A 49 -1.86 -1.17 9.06
C ARG A 49 -2.64 -0.61 7.88
N GLN A 50 -2.97 0.68 7.92
CA GLN A 50 -3.58 1.36 6.76
C GLN A 50 -2.67 1.33 5.53
N ALA A 51 -1.35 1.42 5.71
CA ALA A 51 -0.40 1.30 4.62
C ALA A 51 -0.40 -0.12 4.04
N HIS A 52 -0.44 -1.16 4.87
CA HIS A 52 -0.55 -2.55 4.42
C HIS A 52 -1.85 -2.85 3.68
N ASP A 53 -2.97 -2.27 4.12
CA ASP A 53 -4.25 -2.35 3.40
C ASP A 53 -4.13 -1.83 1.97
N ARG A 54 -3.27 -0.82 1.75
CA ARG A 54 -3.09 -0.17 0.46
C ARG A 54 -1.97 -0.77 -0.39
N TRP A 55 -0.88 -1.21 0.22
CA TRP A 55 0.23 -1.85 -0.50
C TRP A 55 -0.14 -3.21 -1.08
N GLY A 56 -1.15 -3.88 -0.52
CA GLY A 56 -1.73 -5.08 -1.13
C GLY A 56 -0.81 -6.31 -1.12
N PHE A 57 0.18 -6.39 -0.21
CA PHE A 57 0.99 -7.60 -0.04
C PHE A 57 0.19 -8.83 0.44
N GLY A 58 -1.07 -8.62 0.85
CA GLY A 58 -1.98 -9.67 1.31
C GLY A 58 -1.50 -10.37 2.58
N LEU A 59 -0.96 -9.58 3.51
CA LEU A 59 -0.42 -10.02 4.80
C LEU A 59 -1.39 -9.76 5.95
N HIS A 60 -2.70 -9.79 5.69
CA HIS A 60 -3.74 -9.50 6.69
C HIS A 60 -3.82 -10.53 7.82
N HIS A 61 -3.28 -11.72 7.60
CA HIS A 61 -3.18 -12.79 8.60
C HIS A 61 -2.07 -12.54 9.62
N LEU A 62 -1.16 -11.58 9.37
CA LEU A 62 -0.10 -11.20 10.28
C LEU A 62 -0.52 -9.97 11.09
N GLN A 63 -0.08 -9.92 12.35
CA GLN A 63 -0.23 -8.74 13.19
C GLN A 63 0.92 -7.76 12.93
N HIS A 64 0.66 -6.74 12.11
CA HIS A 64 1.61 -5.64 11.89
C HIS A 64 1.54 -4.63 13.02
N THR A 65 2.71 -4.26 13.55
CA THR A 65 2.87 -3.19 14.55
C THR A 65 4.11 -2.36 14.26
N ALA A 66 4.08 -1.08 14.60
CA ALA A 66 5.22 -0.18 14.52
C ALA A 66 5.60 0.28 15.94
N ARG A 67 6.89 0.29 16.25
CA ARG A 67 7.41 0.66 17.57
C ARG A 67 8.45 1.75 17.47
N TRP A 68 8.28 2.82 18.23
CA TRP A 68 9.27 3.87 18.39
C TRP A 68 10.34 3.46 19.42
N THR A 69 11.59 3.41 18.99
CA THR A 69 12.73 3.01 19.86
C THR A 69 13.39 4.19 20.59
N GLY A 70 12.92 5.42 20.36
CA GLY A 70 13.61 6.64 20.77
C GLY A 70 14.62 7.17 19.73
N GLN A 71 15.01 6.34 18.76
CA GLN A 71 15.95 6.71 17.69
C GLN A 71 15.40 6.46 16.28
N THR A 72 14.67 5.37 16.11
CA THR A 72 14.09 4.91 14.84
C THR A 72 12.77 4.20 15.08
N ILE A 73 12.05 3.88 14.02
CA ILE A 73 10.83 3.09 14.06
C ILE A 73 11.17 1.68 13.59
N GLU A 74 10.88 0.71 14.44
CA GLU A 74 10.92 -0.72 14.10
C GLU A 74 9.56 -1.15 13.56
N LEU A 75 9.57 -1.93 12.50
CA LEU A 75 8.39 -2.58 11.94
C LEU A 75 8.41 -4.04 12.38
N LEU A 76 7.28 -4.50 12.93
CA LEU A 76 7.13 -5.85 13.44
C LEU A 76 5.96 -6.58 12.77
N ALA A 77 6.12 -7.88 12.59
CA ALA A 77 5.06 -8.82 12.24
C ALA A 77 5.00 -9.91 13.31
N ASP A 78 3.82 -10.16 13.88
CA ASP A 78 3.58 -11.10 14.97
C ASP A 78 4.56 -10.90 16.16
N GLY A 79 4.82 -9.64 16.49
CA GLY A 79 5.70 -9.24 17.59
C GLY A 79 7.20 -9.42 17.32
N ARG A 80 7.60 -9.87 16.12
CA ARG A 80 9.01 -10.00 15.72
C ARG A 80 9.42 -8.81 14.87
N ALA A 81 10.57 -8.20 15.16
CA ALA A 81 11.12 -7.15 14.32
C ALA A 81 11.51 -7.71 12.95
N VAL A 82 10.91 -7.16 11.90
CA VAL A 82 11.14 -7.58 10.50
C VAL A 82 11.93 -6.54 9.72
N ALA A 83 11.80 -5.26 10.08
CA ALA A 83 12.53 -4.17 9.46
C ALA A 83 12.75 -3.00 10.43
N ASP A 84 13.74 -2.18 10.12
CA ASP A 84 14.03 -0.90 10.77
C ASP A 84 14.01 0.19 9.70
N LEU A 85 13.43 1.36 9.97
CA LEU A 85 13.37 2.45 8.97
C LEU A 85 14.73 3.07 8.63
N ASN A 86 15.78 2.76 9.36
CA ASN A 86 17.15 3.08 8.96
C ASN A 86 17.64 2.19 7.80
N ALA A 87 16.97 1.07 7.52
CA ALA A 87 17.24 0.26 6.35
C ALA A 87 16.82 0.97 5.05
N ASP A 88 17.37 0.49 3.93
CA ASP A 88 16.97 0.90 2.59
C ASP A 88 15.51 0.47 2.32
N PRO A 89 14.65 1.33 1.74
CA PRO A 89 13.29 0.95 1.33
C PRO A 89 13.22 -0.34 0.50
N ALA A 90 14.21 -0.60 -0.37
CA ALA A 90 14.30 -1.83 -1.15
C ALA A 90 14.36 -3.08 -0.26
N ARG A 91 15.12 -2.99 0.84
CA ARG A 91 15.25 -4.08 1.81
C ARG A 91 13.96 -4.30 2.57
N ILE A 92 13.27 -3.21 2.95
CA ILE A 92 11.97 -3.30 3.65
C ILE A 92 10.93 -3.97 2.74
N ALA A 93 10.83 -3.53 1.49
CA ALA A 93 9.92 -4.11 0.50
C ALA A 93 10.22 -5.60 0.26
N SER A 94 11.50 -5.96 0.11
CA SER A 94 11.92 -7.35 -0.07
C SER A 94 11.54 -8.25 1.11
N VAL A 95 11.65 -7.76 2.35
CA VAL A 95 11.25 -8.51 3.54
C VAL A 95 9.75 -8.80 3.53
N TYR A 96 8.91 -7.80 3.23
CA TYR A 96 7.46 -8.01 3.16
C TYR A 96 7.06 -8.88 1.97
N ALA A 97 7.69 -8.69 0.80
CA ALA A 97 7.48 -9.55 -0.36
C ALA A 97 7.82 -11.03 -0.04
N GLY A 98 8.86 -11.28 0.75
CA GLY A 98 9.24 -12.61 1.22
C GLY A 98 8.24 -13.28 2.18
N MET A 99 7.32 -12.51 2.77
CA MET A 99 6.20 -13.04 3.57
C MET A 99 4.95 -13.29 2.72
N GLY A 100 4.90 -12.72 1.51
CA GLY A 100 3.78 -12.86 0.59
C GLY A 100 3.74 -14.21 -0.11
N ALA A 101 2.59 -14.52 -0.71
CA ALA A 101 2.41 -15.66 -1.60
C ALA A 101 1.50 -15.26 -2.78
N PRO A 102 1.98 -14.42 -3.71
CA PRO A 102 1.20 -14.00 -4.87
C PRO A 102 0.95 -15.19 -5.81
N ASP A 103 -0.25 -15.27 -6.39
CA ASP A 103 -0.60 -16.19 -7.47
C ASP A 103 -0.13 -15.66 -8.85
N GLU A 104 -0.49 -16.36 -9.93
CA GLU A 104 -0.16 -15.94 -11.31
C GLU A 104 -0.72 -14.57 -11.72
N HIS A 105 -1.71 -14.05 -10.98
CA HIS A 105 -2.32 -12.75 -11.22
C HIS A 105 -1.80 -11.68 -10.25
N GLY A 106 -0.85 -12.02 -9.37
CA GLY A 106 -0.32 -11.12 -8.36
C GLY A 106 -1.24 -10.94 -7.14
N LEU A 107 -2.28 -11.75 -7.00
CA LEU A 107 -3.19 -11.73 -5.85
C LEU A 107 -2.67 -12.64 -4.75
N SER A 108 -2.87 -12.25 -3.48
CA SER A 108 -2.40 -13.07 -2.37
C SER A 108 -3.19 -14.36 -2.26
N SER A 109 -2.45 -15.47 -2.20
CA SER A 109 -2.98 -16.81 -1.94
C SER A 109 -3.31 -17.04 -0.46
N TRP A 110 -2.74 -16.24 0.44
CA TRP A 110 -2.94 -16.39 1.88
C TRP A 110 -4.41 -16.12 2.28
N PRO A 111 -4.99 -16.99 3.13
CA PRO A 111 -6.25 -16.66 3.78
C PRO A 111 -6.02 -15.55 4.82
N VAL A 112 -7.04 -14.75 5.06
CA VAL A 112 -7.02 -13.72 6.10
C VAL A 112 -7.32 -14.32 7.47
N LEU A 113 -8.29 -15.22 7.55
CA LEU A 113 -8.75 -15.82 8.82
C LEU A 113 -7.95 -17.05 9.25
N GLY A 114 -6.91 -17.43 8.50
CA GLY A 114 -6.16 -18.68 8.69
C GLY A 114 -6.67 -19.83 7.83
N GLU A 115 -6.10 -21.02 8.01
CA GLU A 115 -6.47 -22.19 7.20
C GLU A 115 -7.94 -22.59 7.41
N GLY A 116 -8.69 -22.67 6.31
CA GLY A 116 -10.11 -22.97 6.35
C GLY A 116 -10.78 -22.91 4.99
N GLN A 117 -12.09 -23.18 4.97
CA GLN A 117 -12.88 -23.10 3.74
C GLN A 117 -13.08 -21.64 3.35
N ARG A 118 -12.57 -21.27 2.17
CA ARG A 118 -12.91 -20.00 1.51
C ARG A 118 -14.02 -20.22 0.51
N THR A 119 -14.97 -19.30 0.49
CA THR A 119 -16.20 -19.43 -0.30
C THR A 119 -16.05 -18.73 -1.65
N THR A 120 -16.31 -19.43 -2.75
CA THR A 120 -16.50 -18.78 -4.05
C THR A 120 -17.84 -18.04 -4.07
N VAL A 121 -17.82 -16.77 -4.46
CA VAL A 121 -19.03 -15.96 -4.62
C VAL A 121 -19.71 -16.31 -5.95
N LYS A 122 -20.96 -16.80 -5.90
CA LYS A 122 -21.74 -17.20 -7.07
C LYS A 122 -22.93 -16.28 -7.35
N SER A 123 -23.46 -15.60 -6.33
CA SER A 123 -24.61 -14.70 -6.48
C SER A 123 -24.71 -13.70 -5.33
N ALA A 124 -25.46 -12.61 -5.56
CA ALA A 124 -25.77 -11.62 -4.52
C ALA A 124 -26.60 -12.22 -3.37
N ALA A 125 -27.48 -13.19 -3.66
CA ALA A 125 -28.26 -13.88 -2.62
C ALA A 125 -27.36 -14.69 -1.68
N GLN A 126 -26.32 -15.35 -2.21
CA GLN A 126 -25.34 -16.05 -1.39
C GLN A 126 -24.57 -15.06 -0.49
N LEU A 127 -24.13 -13.93 -1.04
CA LEU A 127 -23.45 -12.89 -0.26
C LEU A 127 -24.34 -12.35 0.85
N ARG A 128 -25.62 -12.12 0.57
CA ARG A 128 -26.58 -11.65 1.56
C ARG A 128 -26.67 -12.60 2.75
N VAL A 129 -26.78 -13.91 2.51
CA VAL A 129 -26.80 -14.92 3.58
C VAL A 129 -25.49 -14.94 4.37
N LEU A 130 -24.34 -14.85 3.70
CA LEU A 130 -23.05 -14.76 4.40
C LEU A 130 -22.99 -13.51 5.30
N ILE A 131 -23.51 -12.39 4.83
CA ILE A 131 -23.47 -11.12 5.58
C ILE A 131 -24.49 -11.12 6.71
N GLU A 132 -25.75 -11.44 6.46
CA GLU A 132 -26.80 -11.30 7.48
C GLU A 132 -26.69 -12.42 8.54
N ASP A 133 -26.43 -13.67 8.11
CA ASP A 133 -26.64 -14.85 8.95
C ASP A 133 -25.36 -15.59 9.37
N ALA A 134 -24.27 -15.51 8.60
CA ALA A 134 -23.05 -16.25 8.95
C ALA A 134 -22.30 -15.62 10.14
N ARG A 135 -21.42 -16.43 10.75
CA ARG A 135 -20.41 -15.96 11.71
C ARG A 135 -19.19 -15.45 10.94
N ASP A 136 -18.00 -15.94 11.27
CA ASP A 136 -16.79 -15.69 10.52
C ASP A 136 -16.83 -16.45 9.19
N PHE A 137 -16.44 -15.78 8.13
CA PHE A 137 -16.31 -16.36 6.80
C PHE A 137 -15.28 -15.56 6.01
N GLU A 138 -14.73 -16.19 4.97
CA GLU A 138 -13.85 -15.56 4.00
C GLU A 138 -14.22 -16.02 2.59
N THR A 139 -14.16 -15.12 1.62
CA THR A 139 -14.37 -15.44 0.21
C THR A 139 -13.05 -15.56 -0.54
N LEU A 140 -13.07 -16.33 -1.63
CA LEU A 140 -12.01 -16.25 -2.64
C LEU A 140 -12.09 -14.90 -3.39
N TRP A 141 -11.01 -14.56 -4.09
CA TRP A 141 -10.99 -13.44 -5.02
C TRP A 141 -12.05 -13.62 -6.11
N THR A 142 -12.79 -12.55 -6.38
CA THR A 142 -13.84 -12.47 -7.40
C THR A 142 -13.51 -11.33 -8.35
N PRO A 143 -13.42 -11.58 -9.66
CA PRO A 143 -13.14 -10.53 -10.64
C PRO A 143 -14.31 -9.55 -10.79
N GLU A 144 -13.98 -8.29 -10.99
CA GLU A 144 -14.90 -7.17 -11.18
C GLU A 144 -14.48 -6.33 -12.41
N LYS A 145 -15.27 -5.30 -12.71
CA LYS A 145 -14.95 -4.38 -13.82
C LYS A 145 -13.65 -3.60 -13.56
N ASN A 146 -13.10 -3.00 -14.62
CA ASN A 146 -11.91 -2.14 -14.56
C ASN A 146 -10.63 -2.85 -14.08
N GLY A 147 -10.55 -4.17 -14.26
CA GLY A 147 -9.39 -4.95 -13.83
C GLY A 147 -9.26 -5.07 -12.31
N LEU A 148 -10.32 -4.76 -11.57
CA LEU A 148 -10.39 -4.96 -10.14
C LEU A 148 -10.72 -6.43 -9.83
N THR A 149 -10.22 -6.90 -8.70
CA THR A 149 -10.71 -8.10 -8.04
C THR A 149 -11.06 -7.75 -6.61
N TYR A 150 -11.98 -8.47 -6.00
CA TYR A 150 -12.30 -8.27 -4.59
C TYR A 150 -12.46 -9.58 -3.84
N ARG A 151 -12.24 -9.51 -2.53
CA ARG A 151 -12.65 -10.54 -1.58
C ARG A 151 -13.20 -9.87 -0.34
N MET A 152 -13.78 -10.67 0.54
CA MET A 152 -14.30 -10.17 1.79
C MET A 152 -14.19 -11.21 2.88
N TRP A 153 -14.15 -10.74 4.11
CA TRP A 153 -14.14 -11.59 5.29
C TRP A 153 -14.83 -10.91 6.45
N ARG A 154 -15.27 -11.73 7.40
CA ARG A 154 -15.75 -11.26 8.69
C ARG A 154 -14.94 -11.91 9.79
N THR A 155 -14.60 -11.11 10.80
CA THR A 155 -13.93 -11.58 12.01
C THR A 155 -14.54 -10.92 13.24
N GLN A 156 -14.45 -11.62 14.36
CA GLN A 156 -14.62 -11.01 15.68
C GLN A 156 -13.33 -10.30 16.10
N THR A 157 -13.43 -9.05 16.54
CA THR A 157 -12.34 -8.28 17.15
C THR A 157 -12.66 -7.96 18.61
N THR A 158 -11.71 -7.35 19.32
CA THR A 158 -11.92 -6.84 20.69
C THR A 158 -12.95 -5.72 20.76
N GLU A 159 -13.18 -5.02 19.65
CA GLU A 159 -14.13 -3.90 19.54
C GLU A 159 -15.51 -4.33 19.03
N GLY A 160 -15.64 -5.60 18.64
CA GLY A 160 -16.88 -6.19 18.15
C GLY A 160 -16.71 -6.93 16.83
N GLU A 161 -17.83 -7.23 16.19
CA GLU A 161 -17.86 -7.85 14.88
C GLU A 161 -17.41 -6.86 13.80
N GLN A 162 -16.55 -7.31 12.89
CA GLN A 162 -16.03 -6.50 11.79
C GLN A 162 -16.15 -7.24 10.46
N LEU A 163 -16.86 -6.63 9.50
CA LEU A 163 -16.91 -7.05 8.10
C LEU A 163 -15.95 -6.20 7.28
N ALA A 164 -15.11 -6.84 6.47
CA ALA A 164 -14.16 -6.16 5.60
C ALA A 164 -14.37 -6.52 4.12
N ALA A 165 -14.18 -5.54 3.24
CA ALA A 165 -14.15 -5.71 1.80
C ALA A 165 -12.80 -5.21 1.29
N GLU A 166 -12.04 -6.08 0.64
CA GLU A 166 -10.76 -5.73 0.01
C GLU A 166 -10.94 -5.72 -1.51
N TYR A 167 -10.56 -4.61 -2.13
CA TYR A 167 -10.35 -4.53 -3.56
C TYR A 167 -8.87 -4.53 -3.87
N ALA A 168 -8.48 -5.21 -4.93
CA ALA A 168 -7.11 -5.24 -5.42
C ALA A 168 -7.06 -5.03 -6.93
N ARG A 169 -6.03 -4.31 -7.36
CA ARG A 169 -5.56 -4.19 -8.73
C ARG A 169 -4.04 -4.38 -8.70
N PRO A 170 -3.57 -5.63 -8.82
CA PRO A 170 -2.14 -5.92 -8.78
C PRO A 170 -1.38 -5.05 -9.78
N THR A 171 -0.37 -4.35 -9.29
CA THR A 171 0.54 -3.56 -10.12
C THR A 171 1.87 -3.42 -9.42
N SER A 172 2.96 -3.57 -10.16
CA SER A 172 4.30 -3.40 -9.57
C SER A 172 4.69 -1.92 -9.48
N ALA A 173 5.57 -1.58 -8.54
CA ALA A 173 6.15 -0.23 -8.48
C ALA A 173 6.89 0.14 -9.78
N ALA A 174 7.47 -0.85 -10.48
CA ALA A 174 8.10 -0.66 -11.77
C ALA A 174 7.10 -0.27 -12.88
N GLU A 175 5.92 -0.88 -12.89
CA GLU A 175 4.83 -0.51 -13.80
C GLU A 175 4.31 0.90 -13.50
N LEU A 176 4.10 1.24 -12.22
CA LEU A 176 3.70 2.59 -11.82
C LEU A 176 4.73 3.65 -12.27
N LEU A 177 6.02 3.37 -12.10
CA LEU A 177 7.10 4.24 -12.56
C LEU A 177 7.12 4.38 -14.08
N ALA A 178 6.83 3.30 -14.81
CA ALA A 178 6.74 3.32 -16.26
C ALA A 178 5.56 4.19 -16.74
N ASP A 179 4.39 4.04 -16.14
CA ASP A 179 3.20 4.85 -16.42
C ASP A 179 3.45 6.33 -16.10
N ALA A 180 4.07 6.62 -14.95
CA ALA A 180 4.44 7.96 -14.57
C ALA A 180 5.48 8.57 -15.52
N ALA A 181 6.48 7.80 -15.97
CA ALA A 181 7.45 8.26 -16.95
C ALA A 181 6.79 8.60 -18.30
N TRP A 182 5.80 7.80 -18.73
CA TRP A 182 5.00 8.12 -19.92
C TRP A 182 4.25 9.43 -19.80
N ASP A 183 3.59 9.64 -18.66
CA ASP A 183 2.88 10.88 -18.36
C ASP A 183 3.79 12.11 -18.44
N VAL A 184 5.05 11.98 -17.99
CA VAL A 184 6.03 13.06 -18.11
C VAL A 184 6.48 13.24 -19.56
N ILE A 185 6.84 12.16 -20.27
CA ILE A 185 7.31 12.22 -21.67
C ILE A 185 6.27 12.84 -22.61
N THR A 186 5.00 12.45 -22.46
CA THR A 186 3.90 12.94 -23.30
C THR A 186 3.62 14.44 -23.11
N ARG A 187 3.99 15.01 -21.95
CA ARG A 187 3.84 16.45 -21.62
C ARG A 187 5.05 17.31 -22.00
N ILE A 188 6.15 16.73 -22.51
CA ILE A 188 7.33 17.49 -22.97
C ILE A 188 6.94 18.40 -24.15
N LYS A 189 7.26 19.70 -24.04
CA LYS A 189 6.98 20.69 -25.09
C LYS A 189 7.89 20.55 -26.31
N ASP A 190 9.15 20.15 -26.10
CA ASP A 190 10.10 19.89 -27.19
C ASP A 190 9.73 18.57 -27.91
N ARG A 191 9.21 18.71 -29.14
CA ARG A 191 8.79 17.58 -29.97
C ARG A 191 9.95 16.72 -30.46
N SER A 192 11.15 17.27 -30.58
CA SER A 192 12.34 16.51 -30.97
C SER A 192 12.76 15.58 -29.84
N LEU A 193 12.93 16.14 -28.63
CA LEU A 193 13.26 15.38 -27.42
C LEU A 193 12.19 14.34 -27.11
N GLN A 194 10.91 14.70 -27.22
CA GLN A 194 9.81 13.76 -27.01
C GLN A 194 9.89 12.56 -27.95
N ARG A 195 10.08 12.78 -29.26
CA ARG A 195 10.18 11.70 -30.25
C ARG A 195 11.40 10.81 -30.02
N ASP A 196 12.55 11.40 -29.66
CA ASP A 196 13.77 10.65 -29.34
C ASP A 196 13.56 9.75 -28.11
N LEU A 197 12.95 10.27 -27.05
CA LEU A 197 12.62 9.49 -25.85
C LEU A 197 11.63 8.35 -26.14
N MET A 198 10.60 8.60 -26.94
CA MET A 198 9.66 7.56 -27.38
C MET A 198 10.40 6.46 -28.16
N LYS A 199 11.29 6.83 -29.09
CA LYS A 199 12.09 5.85 -29.85
C LYS A 199 13.03 5.03 -28.96
N ARG A 200 13.66 5.65 -27.95
CA ARG A 200 14.50 4.94 -26.97
C ARG A 200 13.68 3.99 -26.09
N SER A 201 12.44 4.35 -25.79
CA SER A 201 11.55 3.51 -24.97
C SER A 201 11.21 2.19 -25.65
N GLU A 202 11.19 2.14 -26.98
CA GLU A 202 11.00 0.91 -27.76
C GLU A 202 12.18 -0.08 -27.61
N GLN A 203 13.38 0.40 -27.27
CA GLN A 203 14.60 -0.41 -27.20
C GLN A 203 14.97 -0.83 -25.76
N GLY A 204 14.80 0.05 -24.78
CA GLY A 204 15.21 -0.18 -23.39
C GLY A 204 14.07 -0.07 -22.37
N GLY A 205 12.84 0.11 -22.81
CA GLY A 205 11.73 0.43 -21.93
C GLY A 205 11.69 1.90 -21.53
N ILE A 206 10.50 2.33 -21.13
CA ILE A 206 10.18 3.74 -20.97
C ILE A 206 10.89 4.43 -19.80
N LEU A 207 10.99 3.75 -18.67
CA LEU A 207 11.68 4.28 -17.49
C LEU A 207 13.18 4.44 -17.77
N GLN A 208 13.81 3.46 -18.43
CA GLN A 208 15.22 3.56 -18.79
C GLN A 208 15.47 4.70 -19.78
N ALA A 209 14.62 4.83 -20.81
CA ALA A 209 14.71 5.93 -21.76
C ALA A 209 14.60 7.29 -21.04
N PHE A 210 13.64 7.42 -20.13
CA PHE A 210 13.46 8.62 -19.31
C PHE A 210 14.69 8.95 -18.45
N LEU A 211 15.21 7.96 -17.70
CA LEU A 211 16.36 8.14 -16.81
C LEU A 211 17.66 8.41 -17.58
N SER A 212 17.83 7.85 -18.78
CA SER A 212 19.00 8.09 -19.63
C SER A 212 19.14 9.55 -20.09
N ALA A 213 18.03 10.27 -20.15
CA ALA A 213 18.01 11.70 -20.48
C ALA A 213 18.22 12.60 -19.25
N ARG A 214 18.58 12.02 -18.11
CA ARG A 214 18.87 12.72 -16.84
C ARG A 214 20.35 12.70 -16.52
N HIS A 215 20.68 13.31 -15.38
CA HIS A 215 22.03 13.21 -14.84
C HIS A 215 22.37 11.74 -14.55
N LYS A 216 23.66 11.40 -14.62
CA LYS A 216 24.20 10.04 -14.53
C LYS A 216 23.78 9.25 -13.27
N ASP A 217 23.37 9.94 -12.20
CA ASP A 217 23.04 9.36 -10.91
C ASP A 217 21.51 9.21 -10.67
N ALA A 218 20.66 9.57 -11.65
CA ALA A 218 19.21 9.60 -11.47
C ALA A 218 18.61 8.21 -11.15
N ALA A 219 19.11 7.16 -11.80
CA ALA A 219 18.67 5.78 -11.52
C ALA A 219 19.05 5.36 -10.09
N THR A 220 20.25 5.72 -9.63
CA THR A 220 20.73 5.46 -8.27
C THR A 220 19.85 6.20 -7.27
N ASN A 221 19.58 7.49 -7.49
CA ASN A 221 18.73 8.28 -6.59
C ASN A 221 17.31 7.72 -6.51
N LEU A 222 16.70 7.40 -7.65
CA LEU A 222 15.36 6.79 -7.70
C LEU A 222 15.30 5.48 -6.89
N SER A 223 16.34 4.64 -6.97
CA SER A 223 16.38 3.38 -6.22
C SER A 223 16.39 3.56 -4.70
N THR A 224 16.75 4.75 -4.20
CA THR A 224 16.71 5.06 -2.76
C THR A 224 15.35 5.57 -2.28
N LEU A 225 14.44 5.90 -3.21
CA LEU A 225 13.09 6.39 -2.89
C LEU A 225 12.15 5.22 -2.56
N ALA A 226 11.22 5.44 -1.63
CA ALA A 226 10.23 4.43 -1.28
C ALA A 226 9.28 4.13 -2.46
N GLU A 227 8.97 5.14 -3.27
CA GLU A 227 8.14 5.04 -4.48
C GLU A 227 8.69 4.06 -5.53
N ALA A 228 9.99 3.72 -5.47
CA ALA A 228 10.55 2.71 -6.37
C ALA A 228 10.24 1.27 -5.96
N HIS A 229 9.76 1.05 -4.73
CA HIS A 229 9.57 -0.28 -4.14
C HIS A 229 8.16 -0.52 -3.61
N PHE A 230 7.42 0.55 -3.32
CA PHE A 230 6.07 0.50 -2.80
C PHE A 230 5.11 1.27 -3.70
N THR A 231 3.93 0.69 -3.93
CA THR A 231 2.82 1.31 -4.62
C THR A 231 1.51 0.87 -4.00
N VAL A 232 0.44 1.64 -4.22
CA VAL A 232 -0.91 1.19 -3.91
C VAL A 232 -1.29 0.08 -4.90
N GLN A 233 -1.79 -1.03 -4.38
CA GLN A 233 -2.31 -2.19 -5.13
C GLN A 233 -3.65 -2.67 -4.60
N GLY A 234 -4.03 -2.26 -3.37
CA GLY A 234 -5.27 -2.66 -2.74
C GLY A 234 -5.92 -1.53 -1.96
N ASN A 235 -7.12 -1.78 -1.47
CA ASN A 235 -7.80 -0.95 -0.49
C ASN A 235 -8.77 -1.80 0.31
N VAL A 236 -8.88 -1.55 1.62
CA VAL A 236 -9.75 -2.32 2.52
C VAL A 236 -10.74 -1.40 3.23
N GLY A 237 -12.01 -1.56 2.88
CA GLY A 237 -13.12 -0.96 3.62
C GLY A 237 -13.55 -1.87 4.78
N ARG A 238 -13.97 -1.28 5.90
CA ARG A 238 -14.45 -2.02 7.08
C ARG A 238 -15.77 -1.46 7.61
N LEU A 239 -16.65 -2.33 8.07
CA LEU A 239 -17.88 -2.04 8.81
C LEU A 239 -17.81 -2.76 10.16
N THR A 240 -18.32 -2.10 11.19
CA THR A 240 -18.36 -2.63 12.57
C THR A 240 -19.77 -2.58 13.14
N GLY A 241 -20.03 -3.42 14.15
CA GLY A 241 -21.31 -3.42 14.85
C GLY A 241 -22.48 -3.85 13.94
N PRO A 242 -23.70 -3.30 14.10
CA PRO A 242 -24.87 -3.73 13.32
C PRO A 242 -24.68 -3.59 11.80
N ALA A 243 -23.94 -2.57 11.36
CA ALA A 243 -23.65 -2.35 9.94
C ALA A 243 -22.78 -3.48 9.34
N ALA A 244 -22.02 -4.19 10.17
CA ALA A 244 -21.25 -5.34 9.71
C ALA A 244 -22.15 -6.48 9.21
N ARG A 245 -23.43 -6.53 9.62
CA ARG A 245 -24.44 -7.53 9.17
C ARG A 245 -25.49 -6.98 8.21
N ASP A 246 -25.31 -5.75 7.73
CA ASP A 246 -26.23 -5.11 6.80
C ASP A 246 -25.73 -5.22 5.35
N PHE A 247 -26.52 -5.89 4.51
CA PHE A 247 -26.18 -6.10 3.10
C PHE A 247 -26.11 -4.80 2.30
N ASP A 248 -26.99 -3.83 2.56
CA ASP A 248 -27.01 -2.56 1.82
C ASP A 248 -25.85 -1.65 2.25
N ALA A 249 -25.50 -1.68 3.55
CA ALA A 249 -24.28 -1.04 4.05
C ALA A 249 -23.03 -1.66 3.38
N PHE A 250 -22.98 -2.99 3.26
CA PHE A 250 -21.89 -3.67 2.57
C PHE A 250 -21.81 -3.29 1.09
N ARG A 251 -22.93 -3.20 0.35
CA ARG A 251 -22.91 -2.78 -1.06
C ARG A 251 -22.40 -1.34 -1.22
N SER A 252 -22.72 -0.47 -0.26
CA SER A 252 -22.18 0.88 -0.22
C SER A 252 -20.68 0.88 0.05
N LEU A 253 -20.20 0.06 0.99
CA LEU A 253 -18.78 -0.15 1.29
C LEU A 253 -18.01 -0.67 0.07
N GLN A 254 -18.53 -1.67 -0.64
CA GLN A 254 -17.87 -2.22 -1.83
C GLN A 254 -17.63 -1.14 -2.88
N ARG A 255 -18.66 -0.36 -3.18
CA ARG A 255 -18.59 0.73 -4.16
C ARG A 255 -17.58 1.79 -3.74
N SER A 256 -17.65 2.29 -2.51
CA SER A 256 -16.72 3.33 -2.05
C SER A 256 -15.28 2.83 -2.00
N THR A 257 -15.06 1.58 -1.57
CA THR A 257 -13.72 0.96 -1.51
C THR A 257 -13.10 0.82 -2.90
N ALA A 258 -13.90 0.38 -3.88
CA ALA A 258 -13.48 0.26 -5.28
C ALA A 258 -13.17 1.62 -5.93
N GLU A 259 -14.05 2.61 -5.73
CA GLU A 259 -13.88 3.98 -6.23
C GLU A 259 -12.63 4.64 -5.62
N GLU A 260 -12.40 4.46 -4.32
CA GLU A 260 -11.20 4.97 -3.63
C GLU A 260 -9.94 4.31 -4.19
N LEU A 261 -9.92 2.98 -4.41
CA LEU A 261 -8.74 2.32 -4.98
C LEU A 261 -8.37 2.89 -6.36
N LEU A 262 -9.34 3.10 -7.23
CA LEU A 262 -9.10 3.71 -8.54
C LEU A 262 -8.53 5.12 -8.42
N ALA A 263 -9.07 5.93 -7.51
CA ALA A 263 -8.56 7.28 -7.24
C ALA A 263 -7.15 7.26 -6.64
N LEU A 264 -6.85 6.31 -5.75
CA LEU A 264 -5.52 6.14 -5.15
C LEU A 264 -4.47 5.78 -6.21
N HIS A 265 -4.79 4.89 -7.16
CA HIS A 265 -3.90 4.59 -8.29
C HIS A 265 -3.62 5.81 -9.16
N GLU A 266 -4.67 6.54 -9.56
CA GLU A 266 -4.50 7.75 -10.37
C GLU A 266 -3.67 8.82 -9.63
N GLY A 267 -3.91 8.97 -8.33
CA GLY A 267 -3.14 9.86 -7.46
C GLY A 267 -1.67 9.44 -7.35
N ALA A 268 -1.39 8.14 -7.22
CA ALA A 268 -0.03 7.60 -7.15
C ALA A 268 0.76 7.89 -8.44
N VAL A 269 0.17 7.63 -9.61
CA VAL A 269 0.80 7.95 -10.91
C VAL A 269 1.13 9.44 -11.01
N LYS A 270 0.18 10.32 -10.68
CA LYS A 270 0.39 11.78 -10.72
C LYS A 270 1.49 12.23 -9.76
N LYS A 271 1.53 11.68 -8.54
CA LYS A 271 2.54 12.00 -7.53
C LYS A 271 3.93 11.57 -8.00
N VAL A 272 4.07 10.32 -8.47
CA VAL A 272 5.34 9.81 -8.99
C VAL A 272 5.79 10.59 -10.23
N ALA A 273 4.87 10.93 -11.13
CA ALA A 273 5.18 11.78 -12.29
C ALA A 273 5.66 13.18 -11.85
N ALA A 274 5.10 13.74 -10.78
CA ALA A 274 5.56 15.02 -10.22
C ALA A 274 6.96 14.90 -9.59
N THR A 275 7.26 13.80 -8.88
CA THR A 275 8.61 13.50 -8.37
C THR A 275 9.61 13.38 -9.53
N LEU A 276 9.28 12.56 -10.53
CA LEU A 276 10.09 12.39 -11.73
C LEU A 276 10.25 13.69 -12.51
N HIS A 277 9.28 14.61 -12.47
CA HIS A 277 9.37 15.93 -13.09
C HIS A 277 10.19 16.93 -12.26
N GLY A 278 10.10 16.86 -10.93
CA GLY A 278 10.82 17.73 -10.00
C GLY A 278 12.33 17.48 -10.03
N GLU A 279 12.75 16.22 -10.18
CA GLU A 279 14.15 15.83 -10.40
C GLU A 279 14.70 16.20 -11.78
N LEU A 280 13.90 16.86 -12.65
CA LEU A 280 14.34 17.35 -13.97
C LEU A 280 14.84 18.77 -13.97
N LYS A 281 14.74 19.46 -12.84
CA LYS A 281 15.29 20.79 -12.64
C LYS A 281 16.65 20.67 -11.95
#